data_AF-A0A9E4MSW6-F1
#
_entry.id   AF-A0A9E4MSW6-F1
#
_cell.length_a   1.000
_cell.length_b   1.000
_cell.length_c   1.000
_cell.angle_alpha   90.00
_cell.angle_beta   90.00
_cell.angle_gamma   90.00
#
_symmetry.space_group_name_H-M   'P 1'
#
loop_
_entity.id
_entity.type
_entity.pdbx_description
1 polymer ?
#
loop_
_entity_poly.entity_id
_entity_poly.type
_entity_poly.pdbx_seq_one_letter_code
_entity_poly.pdbx_strand_id
1 'polypeptide(L)' 'MDKVNLLPGAINEIIASVTDHHCLTQADRYGLMAAVLDESLNEEERRSIDRLLRSVVRGRVKVVEDVSKTD' A
#
# COMPACT_ATOMS: atom_id res chain seq x y z
N MET A 1 3.04 7.68 -21.81
CA MET A 1 2.57 7.79 -20.40
C MET A 1 2.97 6.48 -19.77
N ASP A 2 4.08 6.48 -19.05
CA ASP A 2 4.68 5.24 -18.56
C ASP A 2 3.78 4.62 -17.50
N LYS A 3 3.51 3.31 -17.62
CA LYS A 3 2.79 2.57 -16.59
C LYS A 3 3.68 2.55 -15.36
N VAL A 4 3.23 3.19 -14.28
CA VAL A 4 3.80 2.97 -12.95
C VAL A 4 3.45 1.54 -12.56
N ASN A 5 4.39 0.63 -12.77
CA ASN A 5 4.26 -0.76 -12.33
C ASN A 5 4.82 -0.87 -10.92
N LEU A 6 4.14 -1.63 -10.06
CA LEU A 6 4.75 -1.98 -8.78
C LEU A 6 5.97 -2.86 -8.98
N LEU A 7 6.93 -2.69 -8.09
CA LEU A 7 7.98 -3.67 -7.92
C LEU A 7 7.36 -4.99 -7.43
N PRO A 8 7.84 -6.15 -7.92
CA PRO A 8 7.40 -7.43 -7.41
C PRO A 8 7.54 -7.50 -5.88
N GLY A 9 6.48 -7.93 -5.19
CA GLY A 9 6.47 -8.04 -3.73
C GLY A 9 6.21 -6.73 -2.96
N ALA A 10 6.12 -5.58 -3.62
CA ALA A 10 5.91 -4.31 -2.95
C ALA A 10 4.59 -4.24 -2.15
N ILE A 11 3.53 -4.94 -2.58
CA ILE A 11 2.28 -5.04 -1.81
C ILE A 11 2.54 -5.71 -0.44
N ASN A 12 3.33 -6.78 -0.41
CA ASN A 12 3.66 -7.50 0.82
C ASN A 12 4.51 -6.63 1.75
N GLU A 13 5.47 -5.88 1.19
CA GLU A 13 6.28 -4.92 1.97
C GLU A 13 5.42 -3.80 2.58
N ILE A 14 4.48 -3.24 1.81
CA ILE A 14 3.53 -2.23 2.31
C ILE A 14 2.70 -2.82 3.46
N ILE A 15 2.18 -4.03 3.31
CA ILE A 15 1.35 -4.67 4.34
C ILE A 15 2.17 -4.96 5.61
N ALA A 16 3.39 -5.48 5.47
CA ALA A 16 4.28 -5.72 6.60
C ALA A 16 4.56 -4.41 7.35
N SER A 17 4.93 -3.37 6.61
CA SER A 17 5.16 -2.01 7.15
C SER A 17 3.96 -1.47 7.93
N VAL A 18 2.75 -1.56 7.37
CA VAL A 18 1.52 -1.07 8.03
C VAL A 18 1.20 -1.90 9.27
N THR A 19 1.53 -3.19 9.27
CA THR A 19 1.30 -4.06 10.42
C THR A 19 2.17 -3.64 11.60
N ASP A 20 3.42 -3.26 11.35
CA ASP A 20 4.36 -2.86 12.39
C ASP A 20 4.16 -1.41 12.86
N HIS A 21 3.88 -0.49 11.94
CA HIS A 21 3.86 0.95 12.23
C HIS A 21 2.44 1.56 12.33
N HIS A 22 1.40 0.82 11.93
CA HIS A 22 0.02 1.30 11.86
C HIS A 22 -0.18 2.58 11.02
N CYS A 23 0.73 2.86 10.09
CA CYS A 23 0.66 3.98 9.18
C CYS A 23 1.09 3.58 7.76
N LEU A 24 0.65 4.38 6.79
CA LEU A 24 1.11 4.37 5.41
C LEU A 24 1.94 5.62 5.16
N THR A 25 3.11 5.47 4.56
CA THR A 25 3.87 6.60 4.03
C THR A 25 3.21 7.15 2.77
N GLN A 26 3.64 8.34 2.34
CA GLN A 26 3.23 8.90 1.06
C GLN A 26 3.65 7.99 -0.12
N ALA A 27 4.81 7.32 -0.01
CA ALA A 27 5.28 6.36 -1.00
C ALA A 27 4.37 5.13 -1.07
N ASP A 28 3.99 4.55 0.08
CA ASP A 28 3.07 3.40 0.13
C ASP A 28 1.72 3.74 -0.50
N ARG A 29 1.22 4.96 -0.29
CA ARG A 29 -0.02 5.43 -0.92
C ARG A 29 0.09 5.44 -2.44
N TYR A 30 1.18 5.95 -3.00
CA TYR A 30 1.39 5.94 -4.46
C TYR A 30 1.57 4.52 -4.98
N GLY A 31 2.26 3.65 -4.23
CA GLY A 31 2.34 2.22 -4.52
C GLY A 31 0.96 1.57 -4.58
N LEU A 32 0.09 1.83 -3.61
CA LEU A 32 -1.29 1.32 -3.60
C LEU A 32 -2.13 1.89 -4.75
N MET A 33 -1.95 3.16 -5.12
CA MET A 33 -2.63 3.74 -6.29
C MET A 33 -2.22 3.05 -7.59
N ALA A 34 -0.93 2.71 -7.75
CA ALA A 34 -0.47 1.91 -8.87
C ALA A 34 -1.07 0.48 -8.82
N ALA A 35 -1.18 -0.10 -7.62
CA ALA A 35 -1.66 -1.47 -7.44
C ALA A 35 -3.12 -1.61 -7.86
N VAL A 36 -3.95 -0.63 -7.52
CA VAL A 36 -5.38 -0.65 -7.87
C VAL A 36 -5.60 -0.65 -9.39
N LEU A 37 -4.65 -0.11 -10.17
CA LEU A 37 -4.71 -0.08 -11.63
C LEU A 37 -4.01 -1.28 -12.29
N ASP A 38 -3.43 -2.18 -11.49
CA ASP A 38 -2.70 -3.34 -11.99
C ASP A 38 -3.66 -4.52 -12.19
N GLU A 39 -3.91 -4.84 -13.46
CA GLU A 39 -4.75 -5.96 -13.85
C GLU A 39 -4.10 -7.33 -13.61
N SER A 40 -2.77 -7.38 -13.43
CA SER A 40 -2.02 -8.62 -13.21
C SER A 40 -2.13 -9.17 -11.79
N LEU A 41 -2.68 -8.38 -10.86
CA LEU A 41 -2.86 -8.80 -9.47
C LEU A 41 -3.81 -9.97 -9.33
N ASN A 42 -3.36 -10.96 -8.57
CA ASN A 42 -4.19 -12.10 -8.19
C ASN A 42 -5.26 -11.70 -7.16
N GLU A 43 -6.21 -12.60 -6.91
CA GLU A 43 -7.33 -12.30 -6.01
C GLU A 43 -6.90 -12.08 -4.55
N GLU A 44 -5.83 -12.74 -4.10
CA GLU A 44 -5.29 -12.56 -2.76
C GLU A 44 -4.67 -11.18 -2.56
N GLU A 45 -3.88 -10.73 -3.52
CA GLU A 45 -3.27 -9.39 -3.56
C GLU A 45 -4.37 -8.31 -3.56
N ARG A 46 -5.39 -8.46 -4.42
CA ARG A 46 -6.55 -7.56 -4.48
C ARG A 46 -7.27 -7.48 -3.14
N ARG A 47 -7.59 -8.62 -2.52
CA ARG A 47 -8.25 -8.66 -1.20
C ARG A 47 -7.38 -8.02 -0.11
N SER A 48 -6.06 -8.19 -0.18
CA SER A 48 -5.14 -7.56 0.76
C SER A 48 -5.14 -6.03 0.64
N ILE A 49 -5.12 -5.50 -0.58
CA ILE A 49 -5.27 -4.06 -0.85
C ILE A 49 -6.62 -3.55 -0.32
N ASP A 50 -7.72 -4.24 -0.62
CA ASP A 50 -9.06 -3.84 -0.15
C ASP A 50 -9.16 -3.75 1.38
N ARG A 51 -8.59 -4.72 2.09
CA ARG A 51 -8.52 -4.72 3.56
C ARG A 51 -7.72 -3.53 4.10
N LEU A 52 -6.62 -3.21 3.44
CA LEU A 52 -5.77 -2.09 3.81
C LEU A 52 -6.49 -0.75 3.58
N LEU A 53 -7.07 -0.55 2.39
CA LEU A 53 -7.88 0.63 2.07
C LEU A 53 -9.06 0.79 3.03
N ARG A 54 -9.75 -0.29 3.37
CA ARG A 54 -10.82 -0.28 4.38
C ARG A 54 -10.31 0.16 5.76
N SER A 55 -9.11 -0.25 6.15
CA SER A 55 -8.48 0.13 7.42
C SER A 55 -8.13 1.61 7.45
N VAL A 56 -7.66 2.17 6.33
CA VAL A 56 -7.41 3.61 6.16
C VAL A 56 -8.71 4.41 6.25
N VAL A 57 -9.75 4.01 5.49
CA VAL A 57 -11.06 4.68 5.49
C VAL A 57 -11.71 4.66 6.88
N ARG A 58 -11.46 3.62 7.68
CA ARG A 58 -11.95 3.51 9.07
C ARG A 58 -11.07 4.27 10.08
N GLY A 59 -10.00 4.95 9.65
CA GLY A 59 -9.08 5.67 10.53
C GLY A 59 -8.20 4.76 11.41
N ARG A 60 -8.15 3.45 11.12
CA ARG A 60 -7.29 2.49 11.85
C ARG A 60 -5.84 2.55 11.41
N VAL A 61 -5.62 2.97 10.15
CA VAL A 61 -4.29 3.21 9.57
C VAL A 61 -4.26 4.67 9.12
N LYS A 62 -3.25 5.42 9.55
CA LYS A 62 -3.07 6.83 9.16
C LYS A 62 -2.15 6.94 7.96
N VAL A 63 -2.39 7.89 7.07
CA VAL A 63 -1.43 8.25 6.02
C VAL A 63 -0.56 9.38 6.57
N VAL A 64 0.75 9.20 6.54
CA VAL A 64 1.75 10.17 6.98
C VAL A 64 2.55 10.69 5.79
N GLU A 65 2.95 11.96 5.86
CA GLU A 65 3.73 12.61 4.79
C GLU A 65 5.19 12.17 4.75
N ASP A 66 5.67 11.52 5.82
CA ASP A 66 7.05 11.08 5.89
C ASP A 66 7.30 9.94 4.89
N VAL A 67 8.30 10.14 4.04
CA VAL A 67 8.78 9.13 3.08
C VAL A 67 9.85 8.25 3.76
N SER A 68 10.38 8.71 4.90
CA SER A 68 11.41 8.05 5.68
C SER A 68 10.77 7.31 6.84
N LYS A 69 10.93 5.98 6.87
CA LYS A 69 10.84 5.24 8.13
C LYS A 69 12.02 5.71 8.97
N THR A 70 11.78 6.47 10.02
CA THR A 70 12.82 6.65 11.03
C THR A 70 12.88 5.32 11.80
N ASP A 71 14.05 4.71 11.79
CA ASP A 71 14.38 3.39 12.37
C ASP A 71 13.83 3.16 13.79
#